data_AF-A0A2C5ZXY5-F1
#
_entry.id   AF-A0A2C5ZXY5-F1
#
_cell.length_a   1.000
_cell.length_b   1.000
_cell.length_c   1.000
_cell.angle_alpha   90.00
_cell.angle_beta   90.00
_cell.angle_gamma   90.00
#
_symmetry.space_group_name_H-M   'P 1'
#
loop_
_entity.id
_entity.type
_entity.pdbx_description
1 polymer ?
#
loop_
_entity_poly.entity_id
_entity_poly.type
_entity_poly.pdbx_seq_one_letter_code
_entity_poly.pdbx_strand_id
1 'polypeptide(L)'
;MATPQRIHVSARDTGLLRVEQDDAAAAKVTELLQKDLEQNHVFFNDEGFHNHISHHLLTLYGTGAAPAALEQAFAGNESYQIRALASSDEVVAALEADWPGNAPRYLGRGRHYPDFLRYFQRQMDGHGGRWQPVVERHLLPAAGDDAGGPWAAARYDLLGRLYAGFLHPLIQLMRPCTRAASAT
;
A
#
# COMPACT_ATOMS: atom_id res chain seq x y z
N MET A 1 5.65 -11.70 13.90
CA MET A 1 4.42 -10.89 13.91
C MET A 1 4.53 -9.83 12.84
N ALA A 2 3.39 -9.43 12.26
CA ALA A 2 3.36 -8.38 11.25
C ALA A 2 3.63 -7.00 11.87
N THR A 3 4.27 -6.12 11.11
CA THR A 3 4.45 -4.69 11.40
C THR A 3 4.17 -3.89 10.12
N PRO A 4 4.11 -2.55 10.15
CA PRO A 4 3.93 -1.75 8.94
C PRO A 4 4.98 -1.98 7.83
N GLN A 5 6.15 -2.50 8.19
CA GLN A 5 7.28 -2.79 7.29
C GLN A 5 7.52 -4.29 7.10
N ARG A 6 6.88 -5.15 7.91
CA ARG A 6 7.10 -6.58 7.90
C ARG A 6 5.80 -7.33 7.70
N ILE A 7 5.68 -8.01 6.57
CA ILE A 7 4.53 -8.87 6.30
C ILE A 7 4.66 -10.18 7.06
N HIS A 8 3.53 -10.68 7.52
CA HIS A 8 3.41 -12.03 8.04
C HIS A 8 2.00 -12.55 7.72
N VAL A 9 1.95 -13.64 6.97
CA VAL A 9 0.73 -14.39 6.67
C VAL A 9 0.86 -15.74 7.35
N SER A 10 -0.11 -16.10 8.18
CA SER A 10 -0.20 -17.39 8.85
C SER A 10 -1.08 -18.35 8.05
N ALA A 11 -0.90 -19.65 8.28
CA ALA A 11 -1.74 -20.71 7.71
C ALA A 11 -3.25 -20.53 7.98
N ARG A 12 -3.60 -19.75 9.01
CA ARG A 12 -4.98 -19.46 9.42
C ARG A 12 -5.58 -18.24 8.70
N ASP A 13 -4.78 -17.46 8.00
CA ASP A 13 -5.23 -16.30 7.22
C ASP A 13 -5.83 -16.73 5.87
N THR A 14 -6.86 -17.58 5.95
CA THR A 14 -7.45 -18.33 4.82
C THR A 14 -8.46 -17.52 3.99
N GLY A 15 -8.56 -16.21 4.25
CA GLY A 15 -9.39 -15.28 3.49
C GLY A 15 -10.88 -15.66 3.46
N LEU A 16 -11.54 -15.33 2.35
CA LEU A 16 -12.99 -15.53 2.17
C LEU A 16 -13.39 -17.00 2.00
N LEU A 17 -12.56 -17.79 1.32
CA LEU A 17 -12.88 -19.18 0.98
C LEU A 17 -12.62 -20.15 2.14
N ARG A 18 -11.89 -19.70 3.17
CA ARG A 18 -11.54 -20.51 4.35
C ARG A 18 -10.85 -21.84 4.00
N VAL A 19 -10.14 -21.88 2.88
CA VAL A 19 -9.33 -23.04 2.48
C VAL A 19 -8.12 -23.10 3.41
N GLU A 20 -8.03 -24.16 4.23
CA GLU A 20 -6.88 -24.38 5.10
C GLU A 20 -5.58 -24.43 4.28
N GLN A 21 -4.59 -23.66 4.73
CA GLN A 21 -3.25 -23.63 4.13
C GLN A 21 -2.28 -24.36 5.04
N ASP A 22 -1.17 -24.84 4.48
CA ASP A 22 -0.06 -25.36 5.27
C ASP A 22 0.96 -24.26 5.61
N ASP A 23 1.80 -24.54 6.61
CA ASP A 23 2.84 -23.60 7.07
C ASP A 23 3.88 -23.29 5.99
N ALA A 24 4.10 -24.19 5.03
CA ALA A 24 5.05 -23.99 3.95
C ALA A 24 4.55 -22.95 2.95
N ALA A 25 3.27 -23.02 2.57
CA ALA A 25 2.60 -22.04 1.72
C ALA A 25 2.54 -20.67 2.41
N ALA A 26 2.21 -20.65 3.71
CA ALA A 26 2.17 -19.42 4.51
C ALA A 26 3.55 -18.75 4.61
N ALA A 27 4.61 -19.53 4.83
CA ALA A 27 5.98 -19.03 4.86
C ALA A 27 6.40 -18.48 3.49
N LYS A 28 6.07 -19.20 2.41
CA LYS A 28 6.43 -18.78 1.04
C LYS A 28 5.69 -17.52 0.61
N VAL A 29 4.38 -17.42 0.84
CA VAL A 29 3.64 -16.19 0.50
C VAL A 29 4.14 -15.00 1.31
N THR A 30 4.49 -15.21 2.59
CA THR A 30 5.09 -14.17 3.44
C THR A 30 6.41 -13.66 2.87
N GLU A 31 7.31 -14.58 2.50
CA GLU A 31 8.61 -14.26 1.90
C GLU A 31 8.45 -13.44 0.61
N LEU A 32 7.61 -13.90 -0.32
CA LEU A 32 7.43 -13.26 -1.62
C LEU A 32 6.75 -11.89 -1.50
N LEU A 33 5.78 -11.74 -0.60
CA LEU A 33 5.16 -10.45 -0.30
C LEU A 33 6.16 -9.47 0.32
N GLN A 34 7.07 -9.94 1.18
CA GLN A 34 8.13 -9.10 1.74
C GLN A 34 9.11 -8.66 0.66
N LYS A 35 9.52 -9.59 -0.20
CA LYS A 35 10.39 -9.29 -1.35
C LYS A 35 9.76 -8.25 -2.27
N ASP A 36 8.46 -8.37 -2.57
CA ASP A 36 7.72 -7.39 -3.37
C ASP A 36 7.75 -5.99 -2.74
N LEU A 37 7.49 -5.90 -1.42
CA LEU A 37 7.52 -4.62 -0.69
C LEU A 37 8.89 -3.93 -0.74
N GLU A 38 9.96 -4.71 -0.63
CA GLU A 38 11.32 -4.19 -0.51
C GLU A 38 11.95 -3.86 -1.87
N GLN A 39 11.60 -4.61 -2.92
CA GLN A 39 12.32 -4.57 -4.19
C GLN A 39 11.55 -3.89 -5.32
N ASN A 40 10.21 -3.81 -5.21
CA ASN A 40 9.37 -3.31 -6.28
C ASN A 40 8.62 -2.05 -5.87
N HIS A 41 8.43 -1.16 -6.84
CA HIS A 41 7.53 -0.02 -6.72
C HIS A 41 6.08 -0.49 -6.76
N VAL A 42 5.14 0.35 -6.32
CA VAL A 42 3.69 0.11 -6.49
C VAL A 42 3.24 0.13 -7.95
N PHE A 43 4.12 0.56 -8.87
CA PHE A 43 3.84 0.63 -10.30
C PHE A 43 4.83 -0.25 -11.05
N PHE A 44 4.38 -0.88 -12.13
CA PHE A 44 5.26 -1.62 -13.04
C PHE A 44 5.69 -0.78 -14.25
N ASN A 45 5.11 0.39 -14.48
CA ASN A 45 5.52 1.31 -15.54
C ASN A 45 5.29 2.79 -15.16
N ASP A 46 5.86 3.69 -15.94
CA ASP A 46 5.78 5.14 -15.71
C ASP A 46 4.40 5.74 -16.06
N GLU A 47 3.56 4.97 -16.74
CA GLU A 47 2.16 5.30 -17.03
C GLU A 47 1.26 5.12 -15.80
N GLY A 48 1.77 4.55 -14.70
CA GLY A 48 1.07 4.43 -13.42
C GLY A 48 0.23 3.16 -13.28
N PHE A 49 0.53 2.11 -14.05
CA PHE A 49 -0.13 0.82 -13.88
C PHE A 49 0.43 0.08 -12.66
N HIS A 50 -0.47 -0.43 -11.81
CA HIS A 50 -0.11 -0.98 -10.52
C HIS A 50 0.62 -2.31 -10.61
N ASN A 51 1.57 -2.54 -9.70
CA ASN A 51 2.13 -3.83 -9.41
C ASN A 51 1.03 -4.76 -8.84
N HIS A 52 0.75 -5.87 -9.51
CA HIS A 52 -0.31 -6.82 -9.13
C HIS A 52 0.20 -8.05 -8.35
N ILE A 53 1.51 -8.14 -8.07
CA ILE A 53 2.13 -9.31 -7.44
C ILE A 53 1.42 -9.68 -6.14
N SER A 54 1.22 -8.70 -5.24
CA SER A 54 0.59 -8.95 -3.94
C SER A 54 -0.83 -9.55 -4.06
N HIS A 55 -1.64 -9.04 -4.96
CA HIS A 55 -3.02 -9.50 -5.18
C HIS A 55 -3.07 -10.89 -5.79
N HIS A 56 -2.19 -11.14 -6.76
CA HIS A 56 -2.06 -12.45 -7.39
C HIS A 56 -1.64 -13.51 -6.38
N LEU A 57 -0.62 -13.23 -5.57
CA LEU A 57 -0.13 -14.13 -4.54
C LEU A 57 -1.18 -14.42 -3.46
N LEU A 58 -1.86 -13.39 -2.95
CA LEU A 58 -2.87 -13.56 -1.91
C LEU A 58 -4.11 -14.31 -2.43
N THR A 59 -4.45 -14.13 -3.70
CA THR A 59 -5.54 -14.88 -4.35
C THR A 59 -5.16 -16.36 -4.47
N LEU A 60 -3.97 -16.66 -5.01
CA LEU A 60 -3.47 -18.03 -5.12
C LEU A 60 -3.40 -18.70 -3.74
N TYR A 61 -2.82 -18.04 -2.76
CA TYR A 61 -2.76 -18.52 -1.38
C TYR A 61 -4.15 -18.78 -0.81
N GLY A 62 -5.09 -17.84 -0.92
CA GLY A 62 -6.47 -18.01 -0.45
C GLY A 62 -7.25 -19.14 -1.15
N THR A 63 -6.75 -19.65 -2.27
CA THR A 63 -7.34 -20.76 -3.04
C THR A 63 -6.60 -22.11 -2.86
N GLY A 64 -5.59 -22.21 -1.99
CA GLY A 64 -4.88 -23.48 -1.77
C GLY A 64 -3.64 -23.71 -2.63
N ALA A 65 -3.03 -22.64 -3.17
CA ALA A 65 -1.82 -22.80 -3.98
C ALA A 65 -0.62 -23.29 -3.15
N ALA A 66 0.07 -24.31 -3.67
CA ALA A 66 1.31 -24.81 -3.09
C ALA A 66 2.46 -23.79 -3.23
N PRO A 67 3.53 -23.88 -2.40
CA PRO A 67 4.70 -22.99 -2.47
C PRO A 67 5.30 -22.82 -3.86
N ALA A 68 5.39 -23.90 -4.65
CA ALA A 68 5.95 -23.85 -6.00
C ALA A 68 5.10 -22.99 -6.96
N ALA A 69 3.78 -23.03 -6.82
CA ALA A 69 2.88 -22.21 -7.63
C ALA A 69 2.98 -20.73 -7.27
N LEU A 70 3.16 -20.40 -5.98
CA LEU A 70 3.40 -19.04 -5.51
C LEU A 70 4.72 -18.47 -6.06
N GLU A 71 5.79 -19.25 -6.00
CA GLU A 71 7.11 -18.87 -6.55
C GLU A 71 7.02 -18.62 -8.06
N GLN A 72 6.37 -19.52 -8.79
CA GLN A 72 6.17 -19.38 -10.24
C GLN A 72 5.37 -18.11 -10.58
N ALA A 73 4.31 -17.83 -9.81
CA ALA A 73 3.48 -16.64 -9.99
C ALA A 73 4.28 -15.34 -9.77
N PHE A 74 5.14 -15.32 -8.75
CA PHE A 74 6.03 -14.18 -8.48
C PHE A 74 7.05 -14.00 -9.60
N ALA A 75 7.77 -15.06 -9.98
CA ALA A 75 8.79 -15.03 -11.02
C ALA A 75 8.23 -14.54 -12.38
N GLY A 76 6.99 -14.92 -12.71
CA GLY A 76 6.31 -14.46 -13.92
C GLY A 76 5.93 -12.98 -13.93
N ASN A 77 5.91 -12.32 -12.77
CA ASN A 77 5.50 -10.92 -12.63
C ASN A 77 6.66 -9.97 -12.26
N GLU A 78 7.74 -10.47 -11.65
CA GLU A 78 8.83 -9.64 -11.11
C GLU A 78 9.62 -8.88 -12.18
N SER A 79 9.83 -9.48 -13.36
CA SER A 79 10.83 -9.01 -14.33
C SER A 79 10.56 -7.63 -14.94
N TYR A 80 9.30 -7.19 -14.96
CA TYR A 80 8.87 -5.92 -15.54
C TYR A 80 8.46 -4.87 -14.51
N GLN A 81 8.65 -5.14 -13.21
CA GLN A 81 8.33 -4.16 -12.17
C GLN A 81 9.34 -3.01 -12.18
N ILE A 82 8.89 -1.81 -11.84
CA ILE A 82 9.81 -0.72 -11.49
C ILE A 82 10.46 -1.08 -10.15
N ARG A 83 11.76 -0.85 -10.02
CA ARG A 83 12.48 -1.05 -8.76
C ARG A 83 11.99 -0.10 -7.67
N ALA A 84 11.97 -0.58 -6.44
CA ALA A 84 11.68 0.25 -5.28
C ALA A 84 12.63 1.46 -5.23
N LEU A 85 12.07 2.61 -4.89
CA LEU A 85 12.80 3.86 -4.74
C LEU A 85 13.07 4.12 -3.25
N ALA A 86 14.20 4.77 -2.95
CA ALA A 86 14.46 5.26 -1.62
C ALA A 86 13.53 6.43 -1.29
N SER A 87 13.04 6.50 -0.06
CA SER A 87 12.33 7.70 0.41
C SER A 87 13.33 8.78 0.84
N SER A 88 12.87 10.03 0.81
CA SER A 88 13.54 11.19 1.36
C SER A 88 13.07 11.46 2.79
N ASP A 89 14.00 11.42 3.76
CA ASP A 89 13.69 11.76 5.15
C ASP A 89 13.22 13.21 5.31
N GLU A 90 13.69 14.13 4.45
CA GLU A 90 13.24 15.53 4.43
C GLU A 90 11.75 15.63 4.06
N VAL A 91 11.32 14.92 3.02
CA VAL A 91 9.91 14.91 2.58
C VAL A 91 9.04 14.27 3.65
N VAL A 92 9.48 13.15 4.23
CA VAL A 92 8.75 12.47 5.31
C VAL A 92 8.59 13.40 6.52
N ALA A 93 9.65 14.08 6.95
CA ALA A 93 9.61 15.03 8.05
C ALA A 93 8.66 16.22 7.75
N ALA A 94 8.64 16.71 6.50
CA ALA A 94 7.70 17.76 6.09
C ALA A 94 6.24 17.29 6.19
N LEU A 95 5.94 16.06 5.74
CA LEU A 95 4.60 15.47 5.87
C LEU A 95 4.18 15.28 7.34
N GLU A 96 5.12 14.93 8.22
CA GLU A 96 4.89 14.80 9.67
C GLU A 96 4.66 16.14 10.36
N ALA A 97 5.35 17.20 9.92
CA ALA A 97 5.23 18.54 10.49
C ALA A 97 3.88 19.22 10.18
N ASP A 98 3.43 19.13 8.92
CA ASP A 98 2.15 19.72 8.48
C ASP A 98 1.60 18.95 7.28
N TRP A 99 0.84 17.90 7.56
CA TRP A 99 0.24 17.06 6.53
C TRP A 99 -0.63 17.87 5.54
N PRO A 100 -1.64 18.65 5.97
CA PRO A 100 -2.48 19.41 5.03
C PRO A 100 -1.71 20.44 4.21
N GLY A 101 -0.71 21.11 4.80
CA GLY A 101 0.08 22.13 4.10
C GLY A 101 1.13 21.55 3.15
N ASN A 102 1.64 20.35 3.43
CA ASN A 102 2.75 19.75 2.66
C ASN A 102 2.32 18.64 1.70
N ALA A 103 1.36 17.79 2.06
CA ALA A 103 0.95 16.66 1.22
C ALA A 103 0.58 17.07 -0.22
N PRO A 104 -0.17 18.16 -0.48
CA PRO A 104 -0.51 18.58 -1.85
C PRO A 104 0.71 18.84 -2.75
N ARG A 105 1.88 19.16 -2.17
CA ARG A 105 3.13 19.39 -2.94
C ARG A 105 3.72 18.10 -3.50
N TYR A 106 3.43 16.95 -2.89
CA TYR A 106 4.03 15.67 -3.23
C TYR A 106 3.01 14.68 -3.82
N LEU A 107 1.72 14.85 -3.50
CA LEU A 107 0.65 14.02 -4.03
C LEU A 107 0.60 14.04 -5.56
N GLY A 108 0.23 12.91 -6.17
CA GLY A 108 0.13 12.83 -7.63
C GLY A 108 1.48 12.83 -8.35
N ARG A 109 2.59 12.51 -7.66
CA ARG A 109 3.92 12.42 -8.25
C ARG A 109 4.55 11.07 -7.89
N GLY A 110 4.61 10.15 -8.86
CA GLY A 110 5.02 8.75 -8.63
C GLY A 110 6.34 8.60 -7.85
N ARG A 111 7.34 9.46 -8.13
CA ARG A 111 8.63 9.48 -7.41
C ARG A 111 8.53 9.68 -5.89
N HIS A 112 7.44 10.27 -5.39
CA HIS A 112 7.21 10.53 -3.98
C HIS A 112 6.40 9.43 -3.29
N TYR A 113 5.99 8.38 -4.02
CA TYR A 113 5.37 7.19 -3.43
C TYR A 113 6.15 6.62 -2.23
N PRO A 114 7.48 6.38 -2.29
CA PRO A 114 8.21 5.85 -1.14
C PRO A 114 8.17 6.79 0.08
N ASP A 115 8.04 8.10 -0.12
CA ASP A 115 7.90 9.09 0.94
C ASP A 115 6.56 8.92 1.67
N PHE A 116 5.47 8.78 0.92
CA PHE A 116 4.15 8.50 1.49
C PHE A 116 4.09 7.14 2.18
N LEU A 117 4.65 6.10 1.56
CA LEU A 117 4.72 4.77 2.16
C LEU A 117 5.42 4.83 3.52
N ARG A 118 6.58 5.50 3.59
CA ARG A 118 7.33 5.64 4.85
C ARG A 118 6.60 6.50 5.86
N TYR A 119 5.99 7.60 5.43
CA TYR A 119 5.15 8.44 6.29
C TYR A 119 4.05 7.61 6.97
N PHE A 120 3.25 6.86 6.20
CA PHE A 120 2.15 6.07 6.76
C PHE A 120 2.64 4.93 7.65
N GLN A 121 3.78 4.32 7.31
CA GLN A 121 4.45 3.35 8.18
C GLN A 121 4.79 3.96 9.55
N ARG A 122 5.38 5.16 9.59
CA ARG A 122 5.66 5.88 10.86
C ARG A 122 4.40 6.27 11.61
N GLN A 123 3.35 6.71 10.90
CA GLN A 123 2.06 7.00 11.54
C GLN A 123 1.47 5.74 12.21
N MET A 124 1.56 4.59 11.57
CA MET A 124 1.11 3.32 12.15
C MET A 124 1.96 2.91 13.36
N ASP A 125 3.29 3.05 13.28
CA ASP A 125 4.19 2.78 14.40
C ASP A 125 3.85 3.64 15.62
N GLY A 126 3.55 4.94 15.41
CA GLY A 126 3.06 5.84 16.45
C GLY A 126 1.73 5.42 17.11
N HIS A 127 0.96 4.54 16.45
CA HIS A 127 -0.27 3.96 16.97
C HIS A 127 -0.13 2.49 17.41
N GLY A 128 1.11 2.03 17.66
CA GLY A 128 1.40 0.67 18.09
C GLY A 128 1.25 -0.36 16.96
N GLY A 129 1.51 0.05 15.72
CA GLY A 129 1.39 -0.79 14.53
C GLY A 129 -0.03 -0.92 13.98
N ARG A 130 -1.00 -0.16 14.50
CA ARG A 130 -2.41 -0.22 14.08
C ARG A 130 -2.66 0.72 12.90
N TRP A 131 -3.29 0.19 11.86
CA TRP A 131 -3.64 0.95 10.65
C TRP A 131 -4.95 1.72 10.79
N GLN A 132 -5.90 1.25 11.60
CA GLN A 132 -7.24 1.82 11.71
C GLN A 132 -7.22 3.31 12.09
N PRO A 133 -6.48 3.75 13.12
CA PRO A 133 -6.44 5.17 13.49
C PRO A 133 -5.81 6.04 12.40
N VAL A 134 -4.87 5.49 11.62
CA VAL A 134 -4.23 6.20 10.50
C VAL A 134 -5.21 6.39 9.36
N VAL A 135 -5.99 5.37 9.01
CA VAL A 135 -7.06 5.45 8.01
C VAL A 135 -8.14 6.42 8.46
N GLU A 136 -8.62 6.32 9.70
CA GLU A 136 -9.60 7.24 10.25
C GLU A 136 -9.12 8.70 10.14
N ARG A 137 -7.87 8.97 10.54
CA ARG A 137 -7.30 10.32 10.50
C ARG A 137 -7.15 10.90 9.10
N HIS A 138 -6.78 10.09 8.11
CA HIS A 138 -6.38 10.57 6.77
C HIS A 138 -7.44 10.37 5.68
N LEU A 139 -8.44 9.52 5.90
CA LEU A 139 -9.48 9.22 4.91
C LEU A 139 -10.89 9.54 5.40
N LEU A 140 -11.15 9.53 6.71
CA LEU A 140 -12.50 9.69 7.25
C LEU A 140 -12.70 11.08 7.89
N PRO A 141 -13.88 11.68 7.77
CA PRO A 141 -14.23 12.87 8.56
C PRO A 141 -14.25 12.53 10.06
N ALA A 142 -13.70 13.38 10.92
CA ALA A 142 -13.94 13.29 12.36
C ALA A 142 -15.13 14.18 12.76
N ALA A 143 -15.82 13.81 13.84
CA ALA A 143 -16.92 14.60 14.37
C ALA A 143 -16.40 15.96 14.87
N GLY A 144 -16.98 17.06 14.37
CA GLY A 144 -16.60 18.42 14.73
C GLY A 144 -15.51 19.04 13.85
N ASP A 145 -15.04 18.34 12.82
CA ASP A 145 -14.13 18.93 11.84
C ASP A 145 -14.84 20.01 11.01
N ASP A 146 -14.12 21.10 10.74
CA ASP A 146 -14.53 22.08 9.75
C ASP A 146 -14.48 21.43 8.36
N ALA A 147 -15.66 21.15 7.80
CA ALA A 147 -15.81 20.55 6.47
C ALA A 147 -15.19 21.39 5.34
N GLY A 148 -14.92 22.69 5.59
CA GLY A 148 -14.22 23.58 4.66
C GLY A 148 -12.73 23.75 4.93
N GLY A 149 -12.19 23.15 6.00
CA GLY A 149 -10.80 23.33 6.42
C GLY A 149 -9.79 22.57 5.55
N PRO A 150 -8.48 22.92 5.62
CA PRO A 150 -7.43 22.24 4.86
C PRO A 150 -7.37 20.72 5.08
N TRP A 151 -7.72 20.25 6.29
CA TRP A 151 -7.83 18.84 6.60
C TRP A 151 -8.95 18.13 5.83
N ALA A 152 -10.14 18.73 5.76
CA ALA A 152 -11.26 18.14 5.04
C ALA A 152 -10.92 18.00 3.55
N ALA A 153 -10.36 19.05 2.94
CA ALA A 153 -9.91 19.03 1.55
C ALA A 153 -8.85 17.93 1.29
N ALA A 154 -7.84 17.81 2.15
CA ALA A 154 -6.80 16.79 2.01
C ALA A 154 -7.35 15.36 2.11
N ARG A 155 -8.33 15.11 2.99
CA ARG A 155 -8.97 13.80 3.12
C ARG A 155 -9.86 13.47 1.94
N TYR A 156 -10.65 14.41 1.44
CA TYR A 156 -11.47 14.19 0.25
C TYR A 156 -10.61 13.95 -0.99
N ASP A 157 -9.46 14.61 -1.12
CA ASP A 157 -8.50 14.32 -2.19
C ASP A 157 -7.93 12.89 -2.04
N LEU A 158 -7.48 12.49 -0.85
CA LEU A 158 -7.00 11.12 -0.61
C LEU A 158 -8.08 10.06 -0.84
N LEU A 159 -9.31 10.30 -0.35
CA LEU A 159 -10.44 9.40 -0.54
C LEU A 159 -10.81 9.33 -2.03
N GLY A 160 -10.82 10.46 -2.73
CA GLY A 160 -10.98 10.51 -4.17
C GLY A 160 -9.93 9.66 -4.87
N ARG A 161 -8.65 9.79 -4.51
CA ARG A 161 -7.53 8.99 -5.06
C ARG A 161 -7.62 7.49 -4.75
N LEU A 162 -8.37 7.09 -3.72
CA LEU A 162 -8.63 5.69 -3.40
C LEU A 162 -9.59 5.04 -4.42
N TYR A 163 -10.47 5.84 -5.01
CA TYR A 163 -11.46 5.41 -6.00
C TYR A 163 -11.18 5.94 -7.41
N ALA A 164 -10.24 6.89 -7.57
CA ALA A 164 -9.91 7.52 -8.85
C ALA A 164 -8.86 6.72 -9.62
N GLY A 165 -9.10 6.56 -10.91
CA GLY A 165 -8.22 5.84 -11.84
C GLY A 165 -8.95 4.68 -12.53
N PHE A 166 -8.39 4.23 -13.64
CA PHE A 166 -8.95 3.14 -14.46
C PHE A 166 -8.89 1.75 -13.77
N LEU A 167 -8.17 1.61 -12.63
CA LEU A 167 -7.64 0.33 -12.13
C LEU A 167 -7.65 0.14 -10.59
N HIS A 168 -8.69 0.61 -9.89
CA HIS A 168 -8.98 0.22 -8.48
C HIS A 168 -7.83 0.41 -7.44
N PRO A 169 -7.40 1.65 -7.14
CA PRO A 169 -6.38 1.95 -6.12
C PRO A 169 -6.66 1.31 -4.75
N LEU A 170 -7.92 1.13 -4.41
CA LEU A 170 -8.39 0.47 -3.19
C LEU A 170 -7.78 -0.92 -3.00
N ILE A 171 -7.45 -1.61 -4.09
CA ILE A 171 -6.78 -2.92 -4.05
C ILE A 171 -5.40 -2.77 -3.37
N GLN A 172 -4.71 -1.64 -3.59
CA GLN A 172 -3.52 -1.23 -2.87
C GLN A 172 -3.84 -0.52 -1.54
N LEU A 173 -5.07 -0.43 -1.03
CA LEU A 173 -5.26 -0.02 0.38
C LEU A 173 -4.66 -1.08 1.33
N MET A 174 -4.49 -2.30 0.84
CA MET A 174 -3.67 -3.32 1.49
C MET A 174 -2.16 -2.99 1.44
N ARG A 175 -1.72 -1.94 0.70
CA ARG A 175 -0.36 -1.34 0.55
C ARG A 175 -0.36 0.11 -0.06
N PRO A 176 -0.32 1.21 0.70
CA PRO A 176 -0.90 2.52 0.32
C PRO A 176 -0.22 3.34 -0.82
N CYS A 177 -1.05 3.91 -1.74
CA CYS A 177 -0.98 5.19 -2.52
C CYS A 177 -0.77 5.22 -4.07
N THR A 178 -1.52 6.11 -4.76
CA THR A 178 -1.63 6.32 -6.23
C THR A 178 -1.42 7.77 -6.72
N ARG A 179 -1.31 7.95 -8.06
CA ARG A 179 -1.08 9.23 -8.78
C ARG A 179 -2.38 9.76 -9.44
N ALA A 180 -2.59 11.09 -9.51
CA ALA A 180 -3.65 11.70 -10.31
C ALA A 180 -3.16 12.02 -11.73
N ALA A 181 -4.03 11.82 -12.74
CA ALA A 181 -3.77 12.21 -14.12
C ALA A 181 -4.05 13.71 -14.32
N SER A 182 -3.16 14.40 -15.04
CA SER A 182 -3.35 15.77 -15.51
C SER A 182 -4.39 15.76 -16.64
N ALA A 183 -5.48 16.51 -16.48
CA ALA A 183 -6.36 16.85 -17.60
C ALA A 183 -5.63 17.85 -18.53
N THR A 184 -5.61 17.55 -19.82
CA THR A 184 -5.51 18.55 -20.89
C THR A 184 -6.79 19.37 -20.96
#